data_AF-A0A183HPG6-F1
#
_entry.id   AF-A0A183HPG6-F1
#
_cell.length_a   1.000
_cell.length_b   1.000
_cell.length_c   1.000
_cell.angle_alpha   90.00
_cell.angle_beta   90.00
_cell.angle_gamma   90.00
#
_symmetry.space_group_name_H-M   'P 1'
#
loop_
_entity.id
_entity.type
_entity.pdbx_description
1 polymer ?
#
loop_
_entity_poly.entity_id
_entity_poly.type
_entity_poly.pdbx_seq_one_letter_code
_entity_poly.pdbx_strand_id
1 'polypeptide(L)'
;MFAFTDENTVRKVVDCLPRVGVGAKYGLPQNRKTSLMTPRQLFKHSDMPQKWQRREISNFDYLMFLNTVAGRTYNDLNQYPIFPWVLANYTSPTLDLNIASNFRDLSKVIFDFLFYFKIF
;
A
#
# COMPACT_ATOMS: atom_id res chain seq x y z
N MET A 1 13.31 0.96 -11.45
CA MET A 1 13.51 1.88 -10.31
C MET A 1 14.97 2.31 -10.30
N PHE A 2 15.27 3.57 -10.01
CA PHE A 2 16.66 4.05 -9.92
C PHE A 2 17.06 4.16 -8.46
N ALA A 3 18.22 3.60 -8.12
CA ALA A 3 18.84 3.73 -6.81
C ALA A 3 20.03 4.70 -6.93
N PHE A 4 20.15 5.60 -5.97
CA PHE A 4 21.24 6.58 -5.89
C PHE A 4 21.95 6.41 -4.55
N THR A 5 23.23 6.79 -4.51
CA THR A 5 24.08 6.66 -3.31
C THR A 5 23.72 7.65 -2.21
N ASP A 6 23.10 8.78 -2.56
CA ASP A 6 22.86 9.89 -1.65
C ASP A 6 21.57 10.65 -1.98
N GLU A 7 20.94 11.21 -0.96
CA GLU A 7 19.68 11.95 -1.07
C GLU A 7 19.84 13.27 -1.84
N ASN A 8 21.04 13.86 -1.83
CA ASN A 8 21.30 15.11 -2.54
C ASN A 8 21.26 14.90 -4.06
N THR A 9 21.75 13.77 -4.54
CA THR A 9 21.64 13.34 -5.94
C THR A 9 20.18 13.13 -6.32
N VAL A 10 19.37 12.48 -5.47
CA VAL A 10 17.93 12.35 -5.70
C VAL A 10 17.26 13.71 -5.86
N ARG A 11 17.57 14.67 -4.97
CA ARG A 11 17.03 16.03 -5.03
C ARG A 11 17.38 16.73 -6.35
N LYS A 12 18.66 16.69 -6.75
CA LYS A 12 19.14 17.25 -8.03
C LYS A 12 18.42 16.63 -9.23
N VAL A 13 18.23 15.30 -9.22
CA VAL A 13 17.51 14.61 -10.30
C VAL A 13 16.06 15.06 -10.36
N VAL A 14 15.37 15.13 -9.22
CA VAL A 14 13.96 15.59 -9.15
C VAL A 14 13.80 17.03 -9.63
N ASP A 15 14.79 17.90 -9.37
CA ASP A 15 14.79 19.29 -9.86
C ASP A 15 14.82 19.39 -11.39
N CYS A 16 15.49 18.45 -12.06
CA CYS A 16 15.55 18.36 -13.52
C CYS A 16 14.31 17.68 -14.14
N LEU A 17 13.56 16.89 -13.39
CA LEU A 17 12.41 16.15 -13.90
C LEU A 17 11.12 17.01 -13.98
N PRO A 18 10.14 16.62 -14.82
CA PRO A 18 8.82 17.26 -14.88
C PRO A 18 8.13 17.31 -13.51
N ARG A 19 7.38 18.39 -13.26
CA ARG A 19 6.71 18.67 -11.97
C ARG A 19 5.43 17.84 -11.79
N VAL A 20 5.54 16.53 -11.68
CA VAL A 20 4.37 15.62 -11.61
C VAL A 20 4.00 15.18 -10.19
N GLY A 21 4.86 15.43 -9.20
CA GLY A 21 4.64 14.99 -7.82
C GLY A 21 4.66 13.46 -7.72
N VAL A 22 3.63 12.90 -7.09
CA VAL A 22 3.36 11.45 -7.01
C VAL A 22 2.15 11.04 -7.86
N GLY A 23 1.78 11.88 -8.85
CA GLY A 23 0.61 11.70 -9.70
C GLY A 23 -0.67 12.32 -9.15
N ALA A 24 -1.68 12.42 -10.00
CA ALA A 24 -2.97 13.06 -9.68
C ALA A 24 -3.94 12.14 -8.90
N LYS A 25 -3.67 10.83 -8.83
CA LYS A 25 -4.62 9.83 -8.30
C LYS A 25 -4.91 10.01 -6.79
N TYR A 26 -3.97 10.55 -6.02
CA TYR A 26 -3.99 10.49 -4.55
C TYR A 26 -4.38 11.81 -3.86
N GLY A 27 -4.95 12.76 -4.61
CA GLY A 27 -5.35 14.07 -4.07
C GLY A 27 -4.19 14.92 -3.55
N LEU A 28 -2.98 14.65 -4.03
CA LEU A 28 -1.76 15.34 -3.63
C LEU A 28 -1.35 16.41 -4.66
N PRO A 29 -0.74 17.52 -4.23
CA PRO A 29 -0.27 18.55 -5.16
C PRO A 29 0.77 18.01 -6.15
N GLN A 30 0.63 18.32 -7.44
CA GLN A 30 1.59 17.93 -8.47
C GLN A 30 2.75 18.92 -8.54
N ASN A 31 3.69 18.79 -7.61
CA ASN A 31 4.91 19.58 -7.58
C ASN A 31 6.11 18.73 -7.13
N ARG A 32 7.33 19.21 -7.37
CA ARG A 32 8.58 18.48 -7.05
C ARG A 32 8.75 18.21 -5.56
N LYS A 33 8.26 19.13 -4.71
CA LYS A 33 8.30 18.95 -3.26
C LYS A 33 7.52 17.71 -2.85
N THR A 34 6.35 17.46 -3.46
CA THR A 34 5.57 16.25 -3.22
C THR A 34 6.33 14.98 -3.59
N SER A 35 7.13 14.99 -4.67
CA SER A 35 7.96 13.83 -5.06
C SER A 35 9.05 13.50 -4.04
N LEU A 36 9.44 14.46 -3.19
CA LEU A 36 10.48 14.31 -2.16
C LEU A 36 9.89 14.18 -0.73
N MET A 37 8.57 14.12 -0.59
CA MET A 37 7.94 13.97 0.72
C MET A 37 8.19 12.58 1.29
N THR A 38 8.38 12.52 2.61
CA THR A 38 8.42 11.24 3.33
C THR A 38 7.06 10.53 3.27
N PRO A 39 7.02 9.19 3.42
CA PRO A 39 5.77 8.43 3.50
C PRO A 39 4.74 9.02 4.48
N ARG A 40 5.21 9.46 5.66
CA ARG A 40 4.37 10.07 6.69
C ARG A 40 3.76 11.41 6.24
N GLN A 41 4.52 12.22 5.50
CA GLN A 41 4.02 13.48 4.95
C GLN A 41 3.01 13.23 3.82
N LEU A 42 3.30 12.31 2.91
CA LEU A 42 2.39 11.92 1.83
C LEU A 42 1.04 11.43 2.38
N PHE A 43 1.06 10.57 3.40
CA PHE A 43 -0.15 10.11 4.06
C PHE A 43 -0.92 11.26 4.73
N LYS A 44 -0.22 12.12 5.48
CA LYS A 44 -0.83 13.25 6.20
C LYS A 44 -1.47 14.28 5.28
N HIS A 45 -0.91 14.50 4.10
CA HIS A 45 -1.37 15.52 3.15
C HIS A 45 -2.36 15.00 2.11
N SER A 46 -2.63 13.69 2.07
CA SER A 46 -3.57 13.08 1.14
C SER A 46 -5.01 13.08 1.69
N ASP A 47 -5.99 13.16 0.80
CA ASP A 47 -7.42 13.03 1.11
C ASP A 47 -7.95 11.59 0.97
N MET A 48 -7.07 10.64 0.64
CA MET A 48 -7.41 9.23 0.39
C MET A 48 -8.08 8.54 1.60
N PRO A 49 -7.66 8.75 2.87
CA PRO A 49 -8.34 8.15 4.02
C PRO A 49 -9.82 8.57 4.12
N GLN A 50 -10.12 9.85 3.88
CA GLN A 50 -11.47 10.38 3.94
C GLN A 50 -12.32 9.85 2.78
N LYS A 51 -11.76 9.79 1.57
CA LYS A 51 -12.43 9.19 0.40
C LYS A 51 -12.78 7.73 0.63
N TRP A 52 -11.88 6.96 1.24
CA TRP A 52 -12.14 5.56 1.59
C TRP A 52 -13.25 5.42 2.62
N GLN A 53 -13.21 6.22 3.70
CA GLN A 53 -14.26 6.23 4.72
C GLN A 53 -15.64 6.61 4.16
N ARG A 54 -15.68 7.53 3.18
CA ARG A 54 -16.90 7.93 2.47
C ARG A 54 -17.34 6.97 1.37
N ARG A 55 -16.60 5.87 1.16
CA ARG A 55 -16.83 4.88 0.09
C ARG A 55 -16.73 5.46 -1.33
N GLU A 56 -15.99 6.57 -1.49
CA GLU A 56 -15.69 7.17 -2.79
C GLU A 56 -14.60 6.38 -3.55
N ILE A 57 -13.82 5.58 -2.83
CA ILE A 57 -12.81 4.66 -3.38
C ILE A 57 -12.97 3.26 -2.78
N SER A 58 -12.55 2.24 -3.54
CA SER A 58 -12.61 0.84 -3.12
C SER A 58 -11.55 0.52 -2.04
N ASN A 59 -11.75 -0.57 -1.31
CA ASN A 59 -10.73 -1.13 -0.42
C ASN A 59 -9.42 -1.41 -1.17
N PHE A 60 -9.52 -1.90 -2.41
CA PHE A 60 -8.36 -2.19 -3.25
C PHE A 60 -7.57 -0.92 -3.58
N ASP A 61 -8.25 0.15 -4.01
CA ASP A 61 -7.61 1.43 -4.32
C ASP A 61 -6.95 2.05 -3.10
N TYR A 62 -7.61 1.97 -1.94
CA TYR A 62 -7.05 2.48 -0.70
C TYR A 62 -5.81 1.68 -0.26
N LEU A 63 -5.85 0.34 -0.35
CA LEU A 63 -4.67 -0.50 -0.07
C LEU A 63 -3.54 -0.25 -1.07
N MET A 64 -3.85 -0.02 -2.35
CA MET A 64 -2.85 0.38 -3.35
C MET A 64 -2.21 1.72 -3.04
N PHE A 65 -2.98 2.68 -2.55
CA PHE A 65 -2.46 3.95 -2.06
C PHE A 65 -1.51 3.76 -0.88
N LEU A 66 -1.91 2.98 0.13
CA LEU A 66 -1.05 2.71 1.29
C LEU A 66 0.26 2.03 0.89
N ASN A 67 0.21 1.04 0.01
CA ASN A 67 1.40 0.39 -0.54
C ASN A 67 2.31 1.39 -1.26
N THR A 68 1.75 2.23 -2.14
CA THR A 68 2.50 3.24 -2.89
C THR A 68 3.19 4.24 -1.96
N VAL A 69 2.47 4.78 -0.97
CA VAL A 69 3.02 5.75 -0.01
C VAL A 69 4.08 5.13 0.89
N ALA A 70 3.96 3.84 1.21
CA ALA A 70 4.98 3.08 1.93
C ALA A 70 6.23 2.75 1.10
N GLY A 71 6.30 3.19 -0.16
CA GLY A 71 7.44 2.95 -1.06
C GLY A 71 7.42 1.62 -1.80
N ARG A 72 6.32 0.86 -1.74
CA ARG A 72 6.20 -0.42 -2.44
C ARG A 72 5.98 -0.23 -3.93
N THR A 73 6.55 -1.14 -4.73
CA THR A 73 6.57 -1.02 -6.19
C THR A 73 6.57 -2.38 -6.87
N TYR A 74 5.97 -2.45 -8.06
CA TYR A 74 6.03 -3.66 -8.90
C TYR A 74 7.42 -3.91 -9.50
N ASN A 75 8.31 -2.92 -9.43
CA ASN A 75 9.64 -2.97 -10.04
C ASN A 75 10.71 -3.63 -9.14
N ASP A 76 10.40 -3.89 -7.88
CA ASP A 76 11.31 -4.53 -6.91
C ASP A 76 10.55 -5.60 -6.14
N LEU A 77 10.94 -6.86 -6.33
CA LEU A 77 10.31 -8.02 -5.67
C LEU A 77 10.45 -7.98 -4.15
N ASN A 78 11.51 -7.38 -3.62
CA ASN A 78 11.72 -7.26 -2.18
C ASN A 78 10.78 -6.22 -1.54
N GLN A 79 10.24 -5.31 -2.35
CA GLN A 79 9.34 -4.23 -1.92
C GLN A 79 7.99 -4.29 -2.66
N TYR A 80 7.55 -5.49 -3.03
CA TYR A 80 6.30 -5.69 -3.75
C TYR A 80 5.07 -5.25 -2.92
N PRO A 81 3.98 -4.75 -3.53
CA PRO A 81 2.75 -4.44 -2.83
C PRO A 81 2.20 -5.64 -2.01
N ILE A 82 1.75 -5.38 -0.78
CA ILE A 82 1.18 -6.39 0.11
C ILE A 82 -0.33 -6.22 0.22
N PHE A 83 -1.04 -7.35 0.23
CA PHE A 83 -2.47 -7.43 0.50
C PHE A 83 -2.74 -8.46 1.59
N PRO A 84 -3.76 -8.24 2.44
CA PRO A 84 -4.15 -9.21 3.43
C PRO A 84 -4.86 -10.40 2.76
N TRP A 85 -4.68 -11.58 3.34
CA TRP A 85 -5.55 -12.73 3.05
C TRP A 85 -6.94 -12.44 3.62
N VAL A 86 -7.96 -12.46 2.77
CA VAL A 86 -9.34 -12.12 3.17
C VAL A 86 -10.15 -13.37 3.51
N LEU A 87 -9.99 -14.44 2.74
CA LEU A 87 -10.72 -15.69 2.93
C LEU A 87 -9.94 -16.64 3.85
N ALA A 88 -10.67 -17.41 4.64
CA ALA A 88 -10.14 -18.45 5.51
C ALA A 88 -10.56 -19.87 5.06
N ASN A 89 -11.67 -19.99 4.32
CA ASN A 89 -12.18 -21.27 3.84
C ASN A 89 -11.84 -21.47 2.35
N TYR A 90 -10.97 -22.45 2.09
CA TYR A 90 -10.58 -22.88 0.74
C TYR A 90 -10.91 -24.36 0.47
N THR A 91 -11.57 -25.04 1.41
CA THR A 91 -11.86 -26.48 1.34
C THR A 91 -13.28 -26.79 0.88
N SER A 92 -14.22 -25.90 1.19
CA SER A 92 -15.61 -26.09 0.79
C SER A 92 -15.79 -25.92 -0.73
N PRO A 93 -16.62 -26.74 -1.39
CA PRO A 93 -16.89 -26.63 -2.83
C PRO A 93 -17.66 -25.34 -3.17
N THR A 94 -18.36 -24.76 -2.20
CA THR A 94 -19.07 -23.50 -2.31
C THR A 94 -18.63 -22.55 -1.19
N LEU A 95 -18.59 -21.25 -1.50
CA LEU A 95 -18.19 -20.20 -0.58
C LEU A 95 -19.34 -19.22 -0.37
N ASP A 96 -19.92 -19.24 0.83
CA ASP A 96 -20.96 -18.28 1.23
C ASP A 96 -20.32 -17.05 1.89
N LEU A 97 -20.50 -15.88 1.28
CA LEU A 97 -19.93 -14.61 1.75
C LEU A 97 -20.70 -13.98 2.93
N ASN A 98 -21.82 -14.58 3.36
CA ASN A 98 -22.57 -14.13 4.53
C ASN A 98 -22.08 -14.80 5.83
N ILE A 99 -21.25 -15.85 5.73
CA ILE A 99 -20.74 -16.59 6.87
C ILE A 99 -19.43 -15.96 7.36
N ALA A 100 -19.44 -15.43 8.58
CA ALA A 100 -18.27 -14.78 9.17
C ALA A 100 -17.03 -15.70 9.27
N SER A 101 -17.22 -17.01 9.51
CA SER A 101 -16.11 -17.98 9.60
C SER A 101 -15.40 -18.23 8.27
N ASN A 102 -15.96 -17.80 7.14
CA ASN A 102 -15.29 -17.87 5.84
C ASN A 102 -14.25 -16.75 5.64
N PHE A 103 -14.22 -15.75 6.52
CA PHE A 103 -13.30 -14.62 6.46
C PHE A 103 -12.23 -14.69 7.55
N ARG A 104 -11.04 -14.18 7.22
CA ARG A 104 -9.95 -14.04 8.16
C ARG A 104 -10.23 -12.89 9.14
N ASP A 105 -9.87 -13.09 10.41
CA ASP A 105 -9.74 -12.00 11.37
C ASP A 105 -8.57 -11.07 10.98
N LEU A 106 -8.90 -9.89 10.44
CA LEU A 106 -7.95 -8.89 9.99
C LEU A 106 -7.22 -8.16 11.14
N SER A 107 -7.69 -8.32 12.39
CA SER A 107 -7.01 -7.74 13.56
C SER A 107 -5.80 -8.57 14.00
N LYS A 108 -5.68 -9.81 13.50
CA LYS A 108 -4.59 -10.73 13.83
C LYS A 108 -3.54 -10.77 12.72
N VAL A 109 -2.27 -10.80 13.11
CA VAL A 109 -1.15 -11.06 12.20
C VAL A 109 -1.22 -12.49 11.65
N ILE A 110 -0.66 -12.72 10.47
CA ILE A 110 -0.65 -14.06 9.83
C ILE A 110 0.17 -15.03 10.68
N PHE A 111 1.24 -14.54 11.29
CA PHE A 111 2.18 -15.34 12.07
C PHE A 111 1.99 -15.08 13.56
N ASP A 112 1.06 -15.82 14.20
CA ASP A 112 1.27 -16.18 15.60
C ASP A 112 2.35 -17.28 15.60
N PHE A 113 3.39 -17.12 16.42
CA PHE A 113 4.57 -18.01 16.50
C PHE A 113 4.23 -19.51 16.66
N LEU A 114 3.01 -19.84 17.10
CA LEU A 114 2.49 -21.21 17.23
C LEU A 114 2.20 -21.91 15.90
N PHE A 115 2.07 -21.19 14.77
CA PHE A 115 1.75 -21.82 13.49
C PHE A 115 2.94 -22.56 12.86
N TYR A 116 4.18 -22.23 13.24
CA TYR A 116 5.39 -22.84 12.69
C TYR A 116 5.56 -24.31 13.11
N PHE A 117 5.11 -24.68 14.31
CA PHE A 117 5.21 -26.05 14.84
C PHE A 117 4.10 -27.00 14.35
N LYS A 118 3.16 -26.50 13.54
CA LYS A 118 2.08 -27.33 12.98
C LYS A 118 2.25 -27.64 11.49
N ILE A 119 3.27 -27.07 10.87
CA ILE A 119 3.62 -27.26 9.45
C ILE A 119 4.97 -28.01 9.29
N PHE A 120 5.63 -28.36 10.40
CA PHE A 120 6.74 -29.32 10.43
C PHE A 120 6.43 -30.45 11.42
#